data_AF-W2JE37-F1
#
_entry.id   AF-W2JE37-F1
#
_cell.length_a   1.000
_cell.length_b   1.000
_cell.length_c   1.000
_cell.angle_alpha   90.00
_cell.angle_beta   90.00
_cell.angle_gamma   90.00
#
_symmetry.space_group_name_H-M   'P 1'
#
loop_
_entity.id
_entity.type
_entity.pdbx_description
1 polymer ?
#
loop_
_entity_poly.entity_id
_entity_poly.type
_entity_poly.pdbx_seq_one_letter_code
_entity_poly.pdbx_strand_id
1 'polypeptide(L)' 'MFAKLKLDKMENDAWYRYNVFRRWKRYGHSTADVNGKSAVSDNLKALYTTFRNKHGYDTSFKKRELECNG' A
#
# COMPACT_ATOMS: atom_id res chain seq x y z
N MET A 1 -2.63 8.69 -10.91
CA MET A 1 -2.28 7.91 -12.13
C MET A 1 -1.00 7.13 -11.87
N PHE A 2 -1.03 5.80 -12.01
CA PHE A 2 0.14 4.92 -11.91
C PHE A 2 0.84 4.90 -13.27
N ALA A 3 1.78 5.83 -13.49
CA ALA A 3 2.52 5.88 -14.75
C ALA A 3 3.45 4.66 -14.86
N LYS A 4 3.44 3.97 -16.00
CA LYS A 4 4.26 2.76 -16.27
C LYS A 4 5.74 2.96 -15.93
N LEU A 5 6.33 4.07 -16.35
CA LEU A 5 7.72 4.44 -16.02
C LEU A 5 8.01 4.49 -14.51
N LYS A 6 7.03 4.90 -13.70
CA LYS A 6 7.19 4.92 -12.23
C LYS A 6 7.17 3.51 -11.66
N LEU A 7 6.32 2.63 -12.20
CA LEU A 7 6.23 1.25 -11.75
C LEU A 7 7.48 0.45 -12.12
N ASP A 8 7.99 0.62 -13.35
CA ASP A 8 9.23 -0.02 -13.79
C ASP A 8 10.44 0.41 -12.93
N LYS A 9 10.48 1.70 -12.56
CA LYS A 9 11.51 2.20 -11.62
C LYS A 9 11.36 1.59 -10.22
N MET A 10 10.15 1.35 -9.75
CA MET A 10 9.92 0.74 -8.43
C MET A 10 10.39 -0.71 -8.37
N GLU A 11 10.42 -1.44 -9.48
CA GLU A 11 10.95 -2.80 -9.50
C GLU A 11 12.46 -2.82 -9.22
N ASN A 12 13.19 -1.87 -9.81
CA ASN A 12 14.65 -1.84 -9.80
C ASN A 12 15.26 -0.94 -8.70
N ASP A 13 14.50 -0.01 -8.13
CA ASP A 13 14.98 0.95 -7.12
C ASP A 13 14.17 0.83 -5.83
N ALA A 14 14.78 0.18 -4.82
CA ALA A 14 14.15 -0.07 -3.52
C ALA A 14 13.87 1.23 -2.74
N TRP A 15 14.75 2.24 -2.84
CA TRP A 15 14.57 3.52 -2.14
C TRP A 15 13.43 4.32 -2.76
N TYR A 16 13.38 4.36 -4.10
CA TYR A 16 12.28 4.97 -4.82
C TYR A 16 10.95 4.26 -4.54
N ARG A 17 10.93 2.92 -4.55
CA ARG A 17 9.76 2.11 -4.18
C ARG A 17 9.25 2.45 -2.78
N TYR A 18 10.14 2.51 -1.80
CA TYR A 18 9.77 2.89 -0.42
C TYR A 18 9.09 4.28 -0.37
N ASN A 19 9.66 5.27 -1.05
CA ASN A 19 9.08 6.62 -1.09
C ASN A 19 7.70 6.66 -1.75
N VAL A 20 7.51 5.90 -2.83
CA VAL A 20 6.22 5.79 -3.51
C VAL A 20 5.19 5.08 -2.64
N PHE A 21 5.55 3.95 -2.00
CA PHE A 21 4.66 3.25 -1.07
C PHE A 21 4.26 4.10 0.14
N ARG A 22 5.19 4.86 0.71
CA ARG A 22 4.89 5.83 1.78
C ARG A 22 3.86 6.87 1.32
N ARG A 23 3.98 7.33 0.07
CA ARG A 23 3.03 8.28 -0.52
C ARG A 23 1.66 7.64 -0.79
N TRP A 24 1.61 6.41 -1.28
CA TRP A 24 0.36 5.69 -1.48
C TRP A 24 -0.40 5.49 -0.17
N LYS A 25 0.31 5.09 0.90
CA LYS A 25 -0.25 5.02 2.25
C LYS A 25 -0.78 6.39 2.71
N ARG A 26 -0.01 7.47 2.52
CA ARG A 26 -0.42 8.83 2.93
C ARG A 26 -1.69 9.29 2.23
N TYR A 27 -1.92 8.88 0.98
CA TYR A 27 -3.14 9.17 0.23
C TYR A 27 -4.28 8.17 0.48
N GLY A 28 -4.13 7.26 1.43
CA GLY A 28 -5.20 6.34 1.82
C GLY A 28 -5.40 5.16 0.86
N HIS A 29 -4.46 4.87 -0.05
CA HIS A 29 -4.58 3.69 -0.90
C HIS A 29 -4.44 2.41 -0.07
N SER A 30 -5.52 1.64 0.02
CA SER A 30 -5.53 0.34 0.68
C SER A 30 -4.78 -0.71 -0.16
N THR A 31 -4.47 -1.86 0.43
CA THR A 31 -3.92 -2.99 -0.32
C THR A 31 -4.91 -3.50 -1.37
N ALA A 32 -6.21 -3.50 -1.07
CA ALA A 32 -7.28 -3.82 -2.01
C ALA A 32 -7.29 -2.87 -3.22
N ASP A 33 -7.13 -1.56 -2.99
CA ASP A 33 -7.08 -0.56 -4.08
C ASP A 33 -5.94 -0.82 -5.04
N VAL A 34 -4.74 -1.15 -4.51
CA VAL A 34 -3.54 -1.44 -5.30
C VAL A 34 -3.66 -2.79 -6.01
N ASN A 35 -4.23 -3.81 -5.34
CA ASN A 35 -4.44 -5.12 -5.92
C ASN A 35 -5.40 -5.09 -7.12
N GLY A 36 -6.41 -4.21 -7.07
CA GLY A 36 -7.34 -3.97 -8.18
C GLY A 36 -6.76 -3.19 -9.36
N LYS A 37 -5.50 -2.72 -9.30
CA LYS A 37 -4.86 -2.02 -10.43
C LYS A 37 -4.12 -3.00 -11.32
N SER A 38 -4.65 -3.21 -12.53
CA SER A 38 -4.01 -4.01 -13.59
C SER A 38 -2.63 -3.50 -14.00
N ALA A 39 -2.38 -2.19 -13.85
CA ALA A 39 -1.09 -1.59 -14.15
C ALA A 39 0.01 -2.00 -13.16
N VAL A 40 -0.34 -2.36 -11.92
CA VAL A 40 0.64 -2.73 -10.88
C VAL A 40 0.94 -4.22 -10.97
N SER A 41 2.22 -4.59 -11.01
CA SER A 41 2.65 -5.99 -11.04
C SER A 41 2.31 -6.72 -9.74
N ASP A 42 2.19 -8.05 -9.81
CA ASP A 42 1.92 -8.86 -8.62
C ASP A 42 3.06 -8.82 -7.59
N ASN A 43 4.30 -8.65 -8.06
CA ASN A 43 5.45 -8.41 -7.18
C ASN A 43 5.29 -7.11 -6.37
N LEU A 44 4.96 -5.99 -7.02
CA LEU A 44 4.75 -4.71 -6.32
C LEU A 44 3.54 -4.75 -5.39
N LYS A 45 2.48 -5.47 -5.74
CA LYS A 45 1.32 -5.71 -4.86
C LYS A 45 1.73 -6.44 -3.58
N ALA A 46 2.50 -7.52 -3.70
CA ALA A 46 3.01 -8.27 -2.55
C ALA A 46 3.90 -7.39 -1.67
N LEU A 47 4.84 -6.66 -2.28
CA LEU A 47 5.75 -5.75 -1.57
C LEU A 47 4.99 -4.61 -0.87
N TYR A 48 3.95 -4.06 -1.49
CA TYR A 48 3.12 -3.03 -0.87
C TYR A 48 2.33 -3.57 0.32
N THR A 49 1.83 -4.80 0.22
CA THR A 49 1.13 -5.50 1.33
C THR A 49 2.06 -5.68 2.53
N THR A 50 3.28 -6.18 2.30
CA THR A 50 4.30 -6.29 3.37
C THR A 50 4.65 -4.92 3.96
N PHE A 51 4.81 -3.89 3.12
CA PHE A 51 5.06 -2.52 3.57
C PHE A 51 3.93 -2.01 4.47
N ARG A 52 2.66 -2.21 4.08
CA ARG A 52 1.50 -1.78 4.87
C ARG A 52 1.40 -2.56 6.19
N ASN A 53 1.72 -3.84 6.23
CA ASN A 53 1.73 -4.60 7.49
C ASN A 53 2.85 -4.14 8.44
N LYS A 54 4.05 -3.88 7.91
CA LYS A 54 5.20 -3.42 8.71
C LYS A 54 5.06 -1.99 9.21
N HIS A 55 4.45 -1.12 8.40
CA HIS A 55 4.32 0.31 8.68
C HIS A 55 2.89 0.73 9.02
N GLY A 56 1.97 -0.20 9.16
CA GLY A 56 0.56 0.03 9.44
C GLY A 56 0.13 -0.76 10.65
N TYR A 57 0.31 -0.16 11.83
CA TYR A 57 -0.79 -0.22 12.78
C TYR A 57 -1.95 0.52 12.14
N ASP A 58 -2.92 -0.26 11.68
CA ASP A 58 -4.17 0.22 11.13
C ASP A 58 -4.98 0.86 12.26
N THR A 59 -5.17 2.18 12.22
CA THR A 59 -6.06 2.89 13.16
C THR A 59 -7.53 2.54 12.97
N SER A 60 -7.90 1.65 12.03
CA SER A 60 -9.27 1.18 11.83
C SER A 60 -9.62 -0.07 12.65
N PHE A 61 -8.67 -0.70 13.36
CA PHE A 61 -8.99 -1.79 14.29
C PHE A 61 -9.60 -1.28 15.61
N LYS A 62 -9.20 -0.08 16.07
CA LYS A 62 -9.79 0.55 17.28
C LYS A 62 -11.25 0.99 17.13
N LYS A 63 -11.80 1.05 15.91
CA LYS A 63 -13.21 1.44 15.71
C LYS A 63 -14.19 0.26 15.81
N ARG A 64 -13.73 -0.99 15.70
CA ARG A 64 -14.61 -2.17 15.80
C ARG A 64 -14.65 -2.85 17.16
N GLU A 65 -13.71 -2.57 18.07
CA GLU A 65 -13.80 -3.04 19.47
C GLU A 65 -14.68 -2.14 20.37
N LEU A 66 -14.91 -0.89 19.97
CA LEU A 66 -15.79 0.04 20.71
C LEU A 66 -17.28 -0.10 20.35
N GLU A 67 -17.63 -0.81 19.28
CA GLU A 67 -19.03 -1.03 18.86
C GLU A 67 -19.60 -2.40 19.31
N CYS A 68 -18.79 -3.28 19.89
CA CYS A 68 -19.24 -4.59 20.39
C CYS A 68 -19.28 -4.70 21.93
N ASN A 69 -19.01 -3.62 22.67
CA ASN A 69 -19.09 -3.56 24.14
C ASN A 69 -19.90 -2.35 24.66
N GLY A 70 -20.81 -1.81 23.84
CA GLY A 70 -21.72 -0.72 24.19
C GLY A 70 -23.17 -1.18 24.21
#